data_AF-A0A2G9TSP9-F1
#
_entry.id   AF-A0A2G9TSP9-F1
#
_cell.length_a   1.000
_cell.length_b   1.000
_cell.length_c   1.000
_cell.angle_alpha   90.00
_cell.angle_beta   90.00
_cell.angle_gamma   90.00
#
_symmetry.space_group_name_H-M   'P 1'
#
loop_
_entity.id
_entity.type
_entity.pdbx_description
1 polymer ?
#
loop_
_entity_poly.entity_id
_entity_poly.type
_entity_poly.pdbx_seq_one_letter_code
_entity_poly.pdbx_strand_id
1 'polypeptide(L)'
;AARSPKHRARWVSIHNLPSMRAVEASESEVSFGAAVSTSEFVKSFEEYCGLSISTPIRKFFDKFSSMQVMNVASWAGGLLTGASDTSSLFLAFNAKIVIREVGGAFTTGQVSDFMDDQGRMRLRRGAVVVAGVFPRSQRNRRVFTFKQGMRPGADSTVVNCVGVFRVANGIDEARVVISFGSGAVLSKKVSQCLRGKRYDRLTDHTNEVLEASEEDISRFSTVPDFRFRRELARAAIRNMCEDHSDQSTSEDKAPEDYLQLYTEWSQDVVHVGVVLSSKAHAKILKVDASEALSIDGVLGYFDIKLTSYYANGIKDIPKGGTNYPGKLPFNVLGVDDTPMFADGEIMEMNFNKSGSVRLNKEVILNDALIDCWKECLQWSEFEKKRNEVDQFN
;
A
#
# COMPACT_ATOMS: atom_id res chain seq x y z
N ALA A 1 10.29 9.48 -17.56
CA ALA A 1 10.00 10.91 -17.73
C ALA A 1 9.96 11.58 -16.36
N ALA A 2 11.11 12.08 -15.88
CA ALA A 2 11.17 12.84 -14.64
C ALA A 2 10.44 14.18 -14.85
N ARG A 3 9.50 14.50 -13.97
CA ARG A 3 8.74 15.76 -14.03
C ARG A 3 9.69 16.90 -13.69
N SER A 4 9.88 17.84 -14.62
CA SER A 4 10.63 19.07 -14.37
C SER A 4 10.09 19.80 -13.12
N PRO A 5 10.93 20.43 -12.29
CA PRO A 5 10.54 21.12 -11.05
C PRO A 5 9.67 22.38 -11.25
N LYS A 6 9.23 22.70 -12.48
CA LYS A 6 8.56 23.95 -12.82
C LYS A 6 7.05 24.00 -12.56
N HIS A 7 6.41 22.90 -12.15
CA HIS A 7 4.99 22.93 -11.76
C HIS A 7 4.85 23.07 -10.24
N ARG A 8 4.64 24.30 -9.75
CA ARG A 8 4.14 24.51 -8.38
C ARG A 8 2.76 23.88 -8.26
N ALA A 9 2.69 22.72 -7.62
CA ALA A 9 1.42 22.14 -7.20
C ALA A 9 0.72 23.15 -6.27
N ARG A 10 -0.53 23.50 -6.59
CA ARG A 10 -1.39 24.29 -5.71
C ARG A 10 -2.16 23.31 -4.84
N TRP A 11 -2.01 23.44 -3.53
CA TRP A 11 -2.70 22.60 -2.56
C TRP A 11 -3.87 23.38 -1.97
N VAL A 12 -5.03 22.73 -1.88
CA VAL A 12 -6.22 23.26 -1.20
C VAL A 12 -6.60 22.25 -0.13
N SER A 13 -6.78 22.71 1.10
CA SER A 13 -7.20 21.86 2.21
C SER A 13 -8.64 22.16 2.59
N ILE A 14 -9.46 21.11 2.65
CA ILE A 14 -10.88 21.19 3.05
C ILE A 14 -11.09 20.87 4.54
N HIS A 15 -10.02 20.53 5.27
CA HIS A 15 -10.11 19.99 6.64
C HIS A 15 -10.79 20.93 7.64
N ASN A 16 -10.75 22.24 7.44
CA ASN A 16 -11.34 23.23 8.35
C ASN A 16 -12.74 23.69 7.94
N LEU A 17 -13.33 23.12 6.88
CA LEU A 17 -14.69 23.44 6.48
C LEU A 17 -15.69 22.65 7.34
N PRO A 18 -16.52 23.30 8.18
CA PRO A 18 -17.43 22.60 9.08
C PRO A 18 -18.38 21.66 8.33
N SER A 19 -18.90 22.10 7.17
CA SER A 19 -19.78 21.30 6.32
C SER A 19 -19.11 20.04 5.76
N MET A 20 -17.78 19.99 5.69
CA MET A 20 -17.04 18.81 5.23
C MET A 20 -16.70 17.85 6.38
N ARG A 21 -16.84 18.26 7.64
CA ARG A 21 -16.63 17.42 8.83
C ARG A 21 -17.92 16.96 9.51
N ALA A 22 -19.07 17.47 9.05
CA ALA A 22 -20.35 17.15 9.64
C ALA A 22 -20.68 15.65 9.49
N VAL A 23 -21.22 15.07 10.55
CA VAL A 23 -21.90 13.78 10.53
C VAL A 23 -23.36 14.03 10.85
N GLU A 24 -24.26 13.70 9.94
CA GLU A 24 -25.68 13.99 10.06
C GLU A 24 -26.49 12.70 9.96
N ALA A 25 -27.23 12.37 11.02
CA ALA A 25 -28.06 11.18 11.07
C ALA A 25 -29.54 11.55 10.98
N SER A 26 -30.23 10.96 10.01
CA SER A 26 -31.70 10.95 9.89
C SER A 26 -32.26 9.62 10.42
N GLU A 27 -33.57 9.37 10.39
CA GLU A 27 -34.12 8.07 10.83
C GLU A 27 -33.60 6.87 10.00
N SER A 28 -33.33 7.07 8.71
CA SER A 28 -33.01 5.98 7.78
C SER A 28 -31.56 5.97 7.29
N GLU A 29 -30.91 7.13 7.23
CA GLU A 29 -29.59 7.32 6.65
C GLU A 29 -28.67 8.13 7.58
N VAL A 30 -27.36 7.89 7.46
CA VAL A 30 -26.29 8.69 8.05
C VAL A 30 -25.42 9.23 6.92
N SER A 31 -25.13 10.53 6.98
CA SER A 31 -24.27 11.26 6.05
C SER A 31 -22.95 11.59 6.74
N PHE A 32 -21.85 11.36 6.04
CA PHE A 32 -20.51 11.69 6.49
C PHE A 32 -19.91 12.71 5.53
N GLY A 33 -19.48 13.87 6.04
CA GLY A 33 -18.75 14.85 5.26
C GLY A 33 -17.38 14.32 4.80
N ALA A 34 -16.88 14.77 3.66
CA ALA A 34 -15.67 14.24 3.02
C ALA A 34 -14.35 14.41 3.79
N ALA A 35 -14.32 15.31 4.77
CA ALA A 35 -13.17 15.54 5.64
C ALA A 35 -13.26 14.79 6.99
N VAL A 36 -14.33 14.01 7.23
CA VAL A 36 -14.44 13.13 8.40
C VAL A 36 -13.31 12.10 8.38
N SER A 37 -12.56 12.01 9.48
CA SER A 37 -11.45 11.07 9.59
C SER A 37 -11.95 9.61 9.56
N THR A 38 -11.09 8.65 9.22
CA THR A 38 -11.47 7.23 9.23
C THR A 38 -11.87 6.77 10.63
N SER A 39 -11.22 7.27 11.69
CA SER A 39 -11.60 6.93 13.06
C SER A 39 -12.98 7.49 13.44
N GLU A 40 -13.26 8.76 13.11
CA GLU A 40 -14.57 9.38 13.34
C GLU A 40 -15.66 8.68 12.49
N PHE A 41 -15.34 8.29 11.26
CA PHE A 41 -16.23 7.56 10.36
C PHE A 41 -16.65 6.21 10.96
N VAL A 42 -15.69 5.40 11.43
CA VAL A 42 -15.97 4.10 12.06
C VAL A 42 -16.76 4.28 13.36
N LYS A 43 -16.35 5.21 14.23
CA LYS A 43 -17.05 5.50 15.48
C LYS A 43 -18.50 5.94 15.23
N SER A 44 -18.73 6.70 14.17
CA SER A 44 -20.08 7.15 13.80
C SER A 44 -20.97 6.01 13.29
N PHE A 45 -20.42 4.94 12.70
CA PHE A 45 -21.21 3.72 12.45
C PHE A 45 -21.64 3.06 13.76
N GLU A 46 -20.75 2.98 14.75
CA GLU A 46 -21.07 2.41 16.07
C GLU A 46 -22.16 3.23 16.78
N GLU A 47 -22.14 4.56 16.64
CA GLU A 47 -23.10 5.46 17.26
C GLU A 47 -24.47 5.46 16.55
N TYR A 48 -24.49 5.49 15.22
CA TYR A 48 -25.71 5.74 14.46
C TYR A 48 -26.31 4.52 13.75
N CYS A 49 -25.57 3.42 13.59
CA CYS A 49 -26.03 2.24 12.85
C CYS A 49 -26.30 1.03 13.76
N GLY A 50 -27.17 0.12 13.31
CA GLY A 50 -27.46 -1.12 14.04
C GLY A 50 -26.26 -2.07 14.09
N LEU A 51 -26.20 -2.94 15.12
CA LEU A 51 -25.08 -3.88 15.35
C LEU A 51 -24.76 -4.79 14.16
N SER A 52 -25.76 -5.15 13.36
CA SER A 52 -25.57 -5.97 12.14
C SER A 52 -24.79 -5.26 11.02
N ILE A 53 -24.57 -3.95 11.16
CA ILE A 53 -23.78 -3.10 10.27
C ILE A 53 -22.51 -2.63 10.98
N SER A 54 -22.64 -2.09 12.21
CA SER A 54 -21.52 -1.45 12.90
C SER A 54 -20.45 -2.45 13.36
N THR A 55 -20.83 -3.61 13.90
CA THR A 55 -19.87 -4.60 14.42
C THR A 55 -18.93 -5.14 13.33
N PRO A 56 -19.41 -5.58 12.15
CA PRO A 56 -18.52 -6.00 11.06
C PRO A 56 -17.63 -4.86 10.55
N ILE A 57 -18.16 -3.64 10.43
CA ILE A 57 -17.39 -2.48 9.98
C ILE A 57 -16.26 -2.15 10.97
N ARG A 58 -16.55 -2.13 12.28
CA ARG A 58 -15.53 -1.93 13.32
C ARG A 58 -14.42 -2.97 13.17
N LYS A 59 -14.77 -4.26 13.20
CA LYS A 59 -13.81 -5.38 13.05
C LYS A 59 -12.97 -5.29 11.77
N PHE A 60 -13.57 -4.81 10.68
CA PHE A 60 -12.88 -4.62 9.43
C PHE A 60 -11.81 -3.53 9.51
N PHE A 61 -12.13 -2.40 10.16
CA PHE A 61 -11.22 -1.28 10.35
C PHE A 61 -10.26 -1.43 11.54
N ASP A 62 -10.43 -2.42 12.43
CA ASP A 62 -9.44 -2.76 13.47
C ASP A 62 -8.08 -3.13 12.88
N LYS A 63 -8.10 -3.70 11.68
CA LYS A 63 -6.90 -4.05 10.92
C LYS A 63 -6.49 -2.94 9.94
N PHE A 64 -7.15 -1.78 9.95
CA PHE A 64 -6.87 -0.66 9.05
C PHE A 64 -5.80 0.25 9.64
N SER A 65 -4.57 0.11 9.12
CA SER A 65 -3.46 1.00 9.45
C SER A 65 -3.32 1.25 10.96
N SER A 66 -2.69 2.36 11.37
CA SER A 66 -2.60 2.74 12.77
C SER A 66 -3.65 3.79 13.18
N MET A 67 -3.90 3.94 14.48
CA MET A 67 -4.78 4.99 15.01
C MET A 67 -4.33 6.39 14.61
N GLN A 68 -3.01 6.63 14.55
CA GLN A 68 -2.42 7.91 14.12
C GLN A 68 -2.83 8.23 12.67
N VAL A 69 -2.81 7.23 11.79
CA VAL A 69 -3.26 7.39 10.40
C VAL A 69 -4.77 7.58 10.34
N MET A 70 -5.54 6.75 11.06
CA MET A 70 -7.01 6.84 11.05
C MET A 70 -7.55 8.17 11.58
N ASN A 71 -6.82 8.84 12.49
CA ASN A 71 -7.19 10.14 13.03
C ASN A 71 -6.99 11.30 12.05
N VAL A 72 -6.22 11.10 10.97
CA VAL A 72 -5.90 12.17 10.00
C VAL A 72 -6.43 11.86 8.60
N ALA A 73 -6.34 10.61 8.16
CA ALA A 73 -6.85 10.17 6.87
C ALA A 73 -8.38 10.30 6.85
N SER A 74 -8.94 10.95 5.82
CA SER A 74 -10.39 10.98 5.64
C SER A 74 -10.88 9.78 4.84
N TRP A 75 -12.11 9.34 5.07
CA TRP A 75 -12.72 8.28 4.26
C TRP A 75 -12.76 8.67 2.77
N ALA A 76 -13.01 9.95 2.44
CA ALA A 76 -13.08 10.39 1.05
C ALA A 76 -11.69 10.36 0.40
N GLY A 77 -10.64 10.71 1.15
CA GLY A 77 -9.26 10.55 0.70
C GLY A 77 -8.92 9.08 0.41
N GLY A 78 -9.33 8.17 1.28
CA GLY A 78 -9.20 6.73 1.06
C GLY A 78 -9.92 6.27 -0.21
N LEU A 79 -11.18 6.65 -0.38
CA LEU A 79 -11.99 6.28 -1.54
C LEU A 79 -11.40 6.81 -2.86
N LEU A 80 -11.01 8.09 -2.90
CA LEU A 80 -10.49 8.75 -4.10
C LEU A 80 -9.10 8.27 -4.50
N THR A 81 -8.28 7.85 -3.53
CA THR A 81 -6.96 7.24 -3.78
C THR A 81 -7.03 5.75 -4.08
N GLY A 82 -8.20 5.13 -3.94
CA GLY A 82 -8.42 3.71 -4.22
C GLY A 82 -7.97 2.78 -3.09
N ALA A 83 -7.97 3.26 -1.84
CA ALA A 83 -7.68 2.45 -0.68
C ALA A 83 -8.68 1.28 -0.60
N SER A 84 -8.16 0.06 -0.62
CA SER A 84 -8.93 -1.17 -0.78
C SER A 84 -10.07 -1.31 0.22
N ASP A 85 -9.82 -1.05 1.51
CA ASP A 85 -10.82 -1.27 2.55
C ASP A 85 -11.98 -0.26 2.44
N THR A 86 -11.68 1.02 2.25
CA THR A 86 -12.70 2.04 2.05
C THR A 86 -13.47 1.81 0.75
N SER A 87 -12.78 1.54 -0.36
CA SER A 87 -13.43 1.28 -1.65
C SER A 87 -14.33 0.05 -1.60
N SER A 88 -13.89 -1.04 -0.95
CA SER A 88 -14.69 -2.26 -0.80
C SER A 88 -15.95 -2.00 0.01
N LEU A 89 -15.86 -1.27 1.13
CA LEU A 89 -17.02 -0.92 1.94
C LEU A 89 -18.03 -0.07 1.16
N PHE A 90 -17.56 1.01 0.52
CA PHE A 90 -18.42 1.91 -0.26
C PHE A 90 -19.13 1.17 -1.40
N LEU A 91 -18.40 0.35 -2.15
CA LEU A 91 -18.94 -0.37 -3.31
C LEU A 91 -19.92 -1.49 -2.90
N ALA A 92 -19.67 -2.16 -1.78
CA ALA A 92 -20.54 -3.21 -1.25
C ALA A 92 -21.88 -2.61 -0.78
N PHE A 93 -21.86 -1.50 -0.06
CA PHE A 93 -23.07 -0.74 0.28
C PHE A 93 -23.72 -0.06 -0.92
N ASN A 94 -22.97 0.11 -2.00
CA ASN A 94 -23.27 1.05 -3.08
C ASN A 94 -23.66 2.42 -2.52
N ALA A 95 -22.84 2.99 -1.66
CA ALA A 95 -23.20 4.20 -0.94
C ALA A 95 -23.48 5.37 -1.89
N LYS A 96 -24.43 6.22 -1.50
CA LYS A 96 -24.75 7.45 -2.23
C LYS A 96 -23.63 8.46 -1.99
N ILE A 97 -23.11 9.06 -3.06
CA ILE A 97 -22.08 10.10 -3.02
C ILE A 97 -22.71 11.42 -3.44
N VAL A 98 -22.46 12.46 -2.65
CA VAL A 98 -22.82 13.85 -2.94
C VAL A 98 -21.58 14.55 -3.47
N ILE A 99 -21.68 15.12 -4.66
CA ILE A 99 -20.60 15.80 -5.36
C ILE A 99 -21.03 17.23 -5.64
N ARG A 100 -20.08 18.16 -5.62
CA ARG A 100 -20.28 19.53 -6.05
C ARG A 100 -19.21 19.93 -7.05
N GLU A 101 -19.63 20.47 -8.20
CA GLU A 101 -18.71 21.14 -9.11
C GLU A 101 -18.42 22.56 -8.59
N VAL A 102 -17.16 23.01 -8.70
CA VAL A 102 -16.78 24.37 -8.26
C VAL A 102 -17.58 25.41 -9.04
N GLY A 103 -18.39 26.21 -8.33
CA GLY A 103 -19.30 27.19 -8.94
C GLY A 103 -20.59 26.62 -9.55
N GLY A 104 -20.79 25.30 -9.48
CA GLY A 104 -21.94 24.59 -10.02
C GLY A 104 -22.89 24.03 -8.97
N ALA A 105 -23.86 23.23 -9.45
CA ALA A 105 -24.87 22.57 -8.63
C ALA A 105 -24.32 21.31 -7.92
N PHE A 106 -25.06 20.85 -6.91
CA PHE A 106 -24.84 19.55 -6.31
C PHE A 106 -25.38 18.44 -7.23
N THR A 107 -24.64 17.34 -7.30
CA THR A 107 -25.06 16.11 -7.97
C THR A 107 -24.96 14.95 -6.99
N THR A 108 -25.84 13.98 -7.15
CA THR A 108 -25.85 12.75 -6.33
C THR A 108 -25.90 11.54 -7.23
N GLY A 109 -25.18 10.50 -6.88
CA GLY A 109 -25.21 9.20 -7.55
C GLY A 109 -24.74 8.10 -6.62
N GLN A 110 -24.84 6.85 -7.04
CA GLN A 110 -24.22 5.76 -6.30
C GLN A 110 -22.73 5.74 -6.58
N VAL A 111 -21.93 5.25 -5.64
CA VAL A 111 -20.48 5.17 -5.83
C VAL A 111 -20.09 4.38 -7.08
N SER A 112 -20.87 3.35 -7.44
CA SER A 112 -20.67 2.57 -8.67
C SER A 112 -20.76 3.41 -9.95
N ASP A 113 -21.56 4.48 -9.94
CA ASP A 113 -21.77 5.35 -11.11
C ASP A 113 -20.52 6.19 -11.40
N PHE A 114 -19.63 6.31 -10.41
CA PHE A 114 -18.40 7.06 -10.47
C PHE A 114 -17.15 6.17 -10.46
N MET A 115 -17.28 4.84 -10.53
CA MET A 115 -16.14 3.92 -10.57
C MET A 115 -15.96 3.30 -11.95
N ASP A 116 -14.71 3.15 -12.40
CA ASP A 116 -14.40 2.33 -13.57
C ASP A 116 -14.38 0.82 -13.24
N ASP A 117 -14.24 -0.03 -14.25
CA ASP A 117 -14.20 -1.49 -14.09
C ASP A 117 -12.99 -2.00 -13.27
N GLN A 118 -12.04 -1.12 -12.95
CA GLN A 118 -10.89 -1.41 -12.08
C GLN A 118 -11.10 -0.88 -10.66
N GLY A 119 -12.30 -0.39 -10.31
CA GLY A 119 -12.62 0.13 -8.99
C GLY A 119 -12.03 1.51 -8.69
N ARG A 120 -11.65 2.28 -9.72
CA ARG A 120 -11.08 3.63 -9.54
C ARG A 120 -12.13 4.70 -9.76
N MET A 121 -12.14 5.70 -8.88
CA MET A 121 -13.02 6.86 -9.00
C MET A 121 -12.71 7.69 -10.25
N ARG A 122 -13.75 8.00 -11.03
CA ARG A 122 -13.73 8.80 -12.25
C ARG A 122 -14.61 10.03 -12.07
N LEU A 123 -14.01 11.06 -11.50
CA LEU A 123 -14.66 12.36 -11.30
C LEU A 123 -14.26 13.34 -12.40
N ARG A 124 -15.19 14.21 -12.77
CA ARG A 124 -14.90 15.33 -13.67
C ARG A 124 -13.90 16.28 -13.04
N ARG A 125 -13.11 16.95 -13.86
CA ARG A 125 -12.19 17.99 -13.39
C ARG A 125 -12.98 19.10 -12.68
N GLY A 126 -12.59 19.42 -11.45
CA GLY A 126 -13.28 20.43 -10.64
C GLY A 126 -14.47 19.90 -9.82
N ALA A 127 -14.78 18.61 -9.90
CA ALA A 127 -15.73 17.98 -8.99
C ALA A 127 -15.08 17.70 -7.62
N VAL A 128 -15.81 18.00 -6.55
CA VAL A 128 -15.42 17.78 -5.16
C VAL A 128 -16.44 16.86 -4.50
N VAL A 129 -15.99 15.75 -3.91
CA VAL A 129 -16.84 14.91 -3.06
C VAL A 129 -17.13 15.68 -1.78
N VAL A 130 -18.41 15.81 -1.45
CA VAL A 130 -18.90 16.55 -0.28
C VAL A 130 -19.29 15.60 0.83
N ALA A 131 -20.03 14.54 0.52
CA ALA A 131 -20.51 13.59 1.51
C ALA A 131 -20.70 12.17 0.94
N GLY A 132 -20.59 11.18 1.81
CA GLY A 132 -20.98 9.80 1.58
C GLY A 132 -22.15 9.46 2.48
N VAL A 133 -23.17 8.80 1.94
CA VAL A 133 -24.42 8.51 2.65
C VAL A 133 -24.67 7.02 2.70
N PHE A 134 -24.84 6.51 3.92
CA PHE A 134 -25.05 5.12 4.23
C PHE A 134 -26.38 4.92 4.94
N PRO A 135 -27.01 3.75 4.81
CA PRO A 135 -28.22 3.47 5.57
C PRO A 135 -27.90 3.07 7.02
N ARG A 136 -28.68 3.56 7.98
CA ARG A 136 -28.47 3.31 9.42
C ARG A 136 -28.88 1.92 9.89
N SER A 137 -30.07 1.50 9.48
CA SER A 137 -30.60 0.19 9.83
C SER A 137 -31.76 -0.15 8.90
N GLN A 138 -31.71 -1.36 8.35
CA GLN A 138 -32.91 -2.09 7.99
C GLN A 138 -32.81 -3.37 8.83
N ARG A 139 -33.87 -3.75 9.56
CA ARG A 139 -33.90 -5.00 10.38
C ARG A 139 -33.38 -6.23 9.62
N ASN A 140 -33.48 -6.16 8.30
CA ASN A 140 -33.18 -7.18 7.33
C ASN A 140 -31.77 -7.06 6.72
N ARG A 141 -30.90 -6.16 7.16
CA ARG A 141 -29.55 -6.02 6.57
C ARG A 141 -28.50 -6.78 7.37
N ARG A 142 -27.62 -7.47 6.65
CA ARG A 142 -26.46 -8.19 7.19
C ARG A 142 -25.20 -7.75 6.45
N VAL A 143 -24.11 -7.62 7.18
CA VAL A 143 -22.81 -7.23 6.64
C VAL A 143 -21.80 -8.30 7.03
N PHE A 144 -21.03 -8.74 6.05
CA PHE A 144 -19.88 -9.60 6.22
C PHE A 144 -18.61 -8.83 5.84
N THR A 145 -17.55 -9.01 6.60
CA THR A 145 -16.25 -8.40 6.32
C THR A 145 -15.13 -9.38 6.60
N PHE A 146 -14.20 -9.48 5.66
CA PHE A 146 -12.97 -10.24 5.80
C PHE A 146 -11.80 -9.39 5.33
N LYS A 147 -10.72 -9.37 6.10
CA LYS A 147 -9.44 -8.73 5.74
C LYS A 147 -8.26 -9.59 6.18
N GLN A 148 -7.36 -9.82 5.23
CA GLN A 148 -6.05 -10.42 5.44
C GLN A 148 -4.94 -9.44 5.01
N GLY A 149 -4.01 -9.14 5.93
CA GLY A 149 -2.75 -8.44 5.66
C GLY A 149 -1.56 -9.40 5.61
N MET A 150 -0.34 -8.87 5.46
CA MET A 150 0.89 -9.68 5.55
C MET A 150 1.25 -10.01 7.01
N ARG A 151 0.83 -9.15 7.94
CA ARG A 151 1.04 -9.28 9.38
C ARG A 151 -0.29 -9.33 10.14
N PRO A 152 -0.31 -9.95 11.34
CA PRO A 152 -1.42 -9.78 12.28
C PRO A 152 -1.59 -8.28 12.64
N GLY A 153 -2.84 -7.85 12.79
CA GLY A 153 -3.19 -6.47 13.17
C GLY A 153 -3.20 -5.48 11.99
N ALA A 154 -2.77 -4.26 12.28
CA ALA A 154 -2.71 -3.11 11.38
C ALA A 154 -1.75 -3.33 10.20
N ASP A 155 -2.27 -3.55 8.99
CA ASP A 155 -1.42 -3.74 7.81
C ASP A 155 -2.12 -3.39 6.48
N SER A 156 -1.32 -3.32 5.41
CA SER A 156 -1.81 -3.21 4.04
C SER A 156 -2.57 -4.47 3.64
N THR A 157 -3.69 -4.28 2.94
CA THR A 157 -4.57 -5.38 2.52
C THR A 157 -3.90 -6.24 1.44
N VAL A 158 -3.83 -7.55 1.68
CA VAL A 158 -3.47 -8.55 0.67
C VAL A 158 -4.74 -8.98 -0.07
N VAL A 159 -5.76 -9.37 0.69
CA VAL A 159 -7.12 -9.65 0.20
C VAL A 159 -8.14 -9.13 1.21
N ASN A 160 -9.19 -8.49 0.72
CA ASN A 160 -10.41 -8.29 1.49
C ASN A 160 -11.65 -8.77 0.73
N CYS A 161 -12.70 -9.05 1.48
CA CYS A 161 -14.04 -9.36 0.97
C CYS A 161 -15.07 -8.65 1.85
N VAL A 162 -16.01 -7.93 1.23
CA VAL A 162 -17.11 -7.28 1.93
C VAL A 162 -18.42 -7.69 1.28
N GLY A 163 -19.31 -8.29 2.06
CA GLY A 163 -20.65 -8.70 1.64
C GLY A 163 -21.71 -7.85 2.32
N VAL A 164 -22.66 -7.30 1.56
CA VAL A 164 -23.84 -6.62 2.10
C VAL A 164 -25.09 -7.30 1.56
N PHE A 165 -25.96 -7.71 2.47
CA PHE A 165 -27.15 -8.50 2.17
C PHE A 165 -28.42 -7.84 2.69
N ARG A 166 -29.49 -7.84 1.90
CA ARG A 166 -30.86 -7.64 2.38
C ARG A 166 -31.56 -9.00 2.45
N VAL A 167 -31.94 -9.39 3.65
CA VAL A 167 -32.47 -10.70 4.02
C VAL A 167 -33.90 -10.56 4.51
N ALA A 168 -34.85 -11.08 3.74
CA ALA A 168 -36.25 -11.24 4.18
C ALA A 168 -36.52 -12.74 4.42
N ASN A 169 -37.25 -13.40 3.52
CA ASN A 169 -37.45 -14.85 3.53
C ASN A 169 -36.28 -15.62 2.88
N GLY A 170 -35.43 -14.89 2.17
CA GLY A 170 -34.16 -15.29 1.57
C GLY A 170 -33.35 -14.03 1.31
N ILE A 171 -32.25 -14.15 0.58
CA ILE A 171 -31.42 -13.00 0.20
C ILE A 171 -32.06 -12.30 -1.01
N ASP A 172 -32.73 -11.18 -0.78
CA ASP A 172 -33.36 -10.36 -1.84
C ASP A 172 -32.30 -9.58 -2.64
N GLU A 173 -31.30 -9.07 -1.92
CA GLU A 173 -30.19 -8.32 -2.49
C GLU A 173 -28.88 -8.80 -1.88
N ALA A 174 -27.91 -9.11 -2.72
CA ALA A 174 -26.54 -9.43 -2.34
C ALA A 174 -25.58 -8.55 -3.13
N ARG A 175 -24.60 -7.98 -2.44
CA ARG A 175 -23.49 -7.24 -3.03
C ARG A 175 -22.20 -7.68 -2.36
N VAL A 176 -21.40 -8.46 -3.09
CA VAL A 176 -20.12 -8.97 -2.62
C VAL A 176 -19.02 -8.29 -3.40
N VAL A 177 -18.07 -7.70 -2.69
CA VAL A 177 -16.91 -7.00 -3.26
C VAL A 177 -15.64 -7.69 -2.79
N ILE A 178 -14.74 -7.96 -3.72
CA ILE A 178 -13.43 -8.54 -3.46
C ILE A 178 -12.36 -7.56 -3.94
N SER A 179 -11.28 -7.41 -3.17
CA SER A 179 -10.11 -6.62 -3.56
C SER A 179 -8.82 -7.32 -3.19
N PHE A 180 -7.82 -7.24 -4.07
CA PHE A 180 -6.48 -7.83 -3.87
C PHE A 180 -5.47 -6.74 -3.48
N GLY A 181 -5.84 -5.90 -2.51
CA GLY A 181 -5.03 -4.79 -1.99
C GLY A 181 -5.18 -3.46 -2.72
N SER A 182 -5.67 -3.48 -3.96
CA SER A 182 -6.15 -2.31 -4.70
C SER A 182 -7.25 -2.74 -5.67
N GLY A 183 -8.00 -1.77 -6.21
CA GLY A 183 -9.05 -2.03 -7.21
C GLY A 183 -10.15 -2.95 -6.68
N ALA A 184 -10.96 -2.46 -5.74
CA ALA A 184 -12.12 -3.18 -5.25
C ALA A 184 -13.17 -3.30 -6.37
N VAL A 185 -13.61 -4.53 -6.66
CA VAL A 185 -14.56 -4.80 -7.74
C VAL A 185 -15.72 -5.64 -7.22
N LEU A 186 -16.92 -5.29 -7.68
CA LEU A 186 -18.13 -6.08 -7.40
C LEU A 186 -18.03 -7.45 -8.06
N SER A 187 -18.05 -8.51 -7.25
CA SER A 187 -18.12 -9.90 -7.67
C SER A 187 -19.54 -10.22 -8.13
N LYS A 188 -19.80 -10.00 -9.42
CA LYS A 188 -21.16 -10.04 -10.00
C LYS A 188 -21.71 -11.46 -9.97
N LYS A 189 -20.89 -12.47 -10.25
CA LYS A 189 -21.32 -13.87 -10.28
C LYS A 189 -21.61 -14.39 -8.89
N VAL A 190 -20.75 -14.07 -7.91
CA VAL A 190 -21.01 -14.36 -6.49
C VAL A 190 -22.30 -13.68 -6.02
N SER A 191 -22.45 -12.39 -6.31
CA SER A 191 -23.64 -11.60 -5.91
C SER A 191 -24.93 -12.15 -6.53
N GLN A 192 -24.89 -12.64 -7.77
CA GLN A 192 -26.04 -13.26 -8.43
C GLN A 192 -26.37 -14.63 -7.85
N CYS A 193 -25.36 -15.48 -7.64
CA CYS A 193 -25.51 -16.82 -7.08
C CYS A 193 -26.20 -16.78 -5.71
N LEU A 194 -25.84 -15.80 -4.86
CA LEU A 194 -26.38 -15.69 -3.50
C LEU A 194 -27.87 -15.27 -3.43
N ARG A 195 -28.44 -14.69 -4.50
CA ARG A 195 -29.84 -14.22 -4.48
C ARG A 195 -30.81 -15.40 -4.37
N GLY A 196 -31.85 -15.22 -3.55
CA GLY A 196 -32.88 -16.22 -3.28
C GLY A 196 -32.44 -17.34 -2.32
N LYS A 197 -31.15 -17.48 -2.02
CA LYS A 197 -30.66 -18.44 -1.03
C LYS A 197 -31.07 -18.02 0.38
N ARG A 198 -31.21 -18.99 1.28
CA ARG A 198 -31.45 -18.72 2.71
C ARG A 198 -30.15 -18.30 3.38
N TYR A 199 -30.15 -17.14 4.02
CA TYR A 199 -28.96 -16.57 4.66
C TYR A 199 -28.42 -17.48 5.78
N ASP A 200 -29.31 -18.07 6.58
CA ASP A 200 -28.97 -18.97 7.68
C ASP A 200 -28.51 -20.37 7.24
N ARG A 201 -28.53 -20.65 5.93
CA ARG A 201 -28.11 -21.92 5.32
C ARG A 201 -27.14 -21.72 4.16
N LEU A 202 -26.38 -20.63 4.16
CA LEU A 202 -25.39 -20.39 3.10
C LEU A 202 -24.30 -21.47 3.06
N THR A 203 -23.99 -22.10 4.18
CA THR A 203 -23.07 -23.25 4.27
C THR A 203 -23.42 -24.36 3.29
N ASP A 204 -24.71 -24.64 3.07
CA ASP A 204 -25.21 -25.67 2.14
C ASP A 204 -24.87 -25.37 0.67
N HIS A 205 -24.61 -24.09 0.37
CA HIS A 205 -24.32 -23.61 -0.98
C HIS A 205 -22.86 -23.20 -1.18
N THR A 206 -21.97 -23.49 -0.22
CA THR A 206 -20.57 -23.01 -0.25
C THR A 206 -19.84 -23.38 -1.55
N ASN A 207 -19.97 -24.62 -2.02
CA ASN A 207 -19.29 -25.07 -3.24
C ASN A 207 -19.80 -24.34 -4.48
N GLU A 208 -21.12 -24.14 -4.59
CA GLU A 208 -21.76 -23.41 -5.68
C GLU A 208 -21.28 -21.95 -5.73
N VAL A 209 -21.18 -21.29 -4.57
CA VAL A 209 -20.70 -19.90 -4.47
C VAL A 209 -19.21 -19.81 -4.81
N LEU A 210 -18.41 -20.80 -4.40
CA LEU A 210 -16.98 -20.88 -4.75
C LEU A 210 -16.78 -21.08 -6.26
N GLU A 211 -17.57 -21.92 -6.91
CA GLU A 211 -17.53 -22.09 -8.36
C GLU A 211 -17.89 -20.80 -9.09
N ALA A 212 -18.95 -20.11 -8.66
CA ALA A 212 -19.32 -18.80 -9.21
C ALA A 212 -18.22 -17.75 -9.04
N SER A 213 -17.43 -17.84 -7.96
CA SER A 213 -16.36 -16.89 -7.66
C SER A 213 -15.15 -16.96 -8.59
N GLU A 214 -14.91 -18.08 -9.27
CA GLU A 214 -13.72 -18.26 -10.09
C GLU A 214 -13.68 -17.28 -11.26
N GLU A 215 -14.83 -17.00 -11.89
CA GLU A 215 -14.90 -16.01 -12.97
C GLU A 215 -14.59 -14.60 -12.45
N ASP A 216 -15.15 -14.22 -11.30
CA ASP A 216 -14.91 -12.91 -10.68
C ASP A 216 -13.43 -12.76 -10.25
N ILE A 217 -12.82 -13.81 -9.67
CA ILE A 217 -11.44 -13.80 -9.21
C ILE A 217 -10.44 -13.83 -10.38
N SER A 218 -10.76 -14.51 -11.49
CA SER A 218 -9.88 -14.62 -12.67
C SER A 218 -9.47 -13.26 -13.26
N ARG A 219 -10.28 -12.22 -13.04
CA ARG A 219 -10.01 -10.84 -13.46
C ARG A 219 -8.77 -10.23 -12.80
N PHE A 220 -8.32 -10.80 -11.68
CA PHE A 220 -7.10 -10.40 -10.97
C PHE A 220 -5.88 -11.23 -11.34
N SER A 221 -5.94 -12.08 -12.37
CA SER A 221 -4.86 -13.04 -12.74
C SER A 221 -3.47 -12.42 -12.98
N THR A 222 -3.41 -11.11 -13.26
CA THR A 222 -2.15 -10.38 -13.51
C THR A 222 -1.49 -9.82 -12.26
N VAL A 223 -2.13 -9.90 -11.09
CA VAL A 223 -1.54 -9.39 -9.84
C VAL A 223 -0.45 -10.34 -9.31
N PRO A 224 0.60 -9.81 -8.65
CA PRO A 224 1.61 -10.65 -8.01
C PRO A 224 1.00 -11.61 -6.98
N ASP A 225 1.58 -12.81 -6.88
CA ASP A 225 1.15 -13.88 -5.97
C ASP A 225 -0.33 -14.28 -6.15
N PHE A 226 -0.86 -14.16 -7.36
CA PHE A 226 -2.28 -14.41 -7.66
C PHE A 226 -2.78 -15.75 -7.11
N ARG A 227 -2.00 -16.84 -7.22
CA ARG A 227 -2.39 -18.16 -6.69
C ARG A 227 -2.69 -18.12 -5.20
N PHE A 228 -1.82 -17.48 -4.42
CA PHE A 228 -2.00 -17.33 -2.98
C PHE A 228 -3.21 -16.45 -2.66
N ARG A 229 -3.32 -15.30 -3.34
CA ARG A 229 -4.45 -14.36 -3.14
C ARG A 229 -5.79 -14.97 -3.54
N ARG A 230 -5.83 -15.81 -4.58
CA ARG A 230 -7.02 -16.57 -4.98
C ARG A 230 -7.47 -17.51 -3.87
N GLU A 231 -6.57 -18.28 -3.26
CA GLU A 231 -6.94 -19.17 -2.16
C GLU A 231 -7.44 -18.39 -0.93
N LEU A 232 -6.85 -17.22 -0.64
CA LEU A 232 -7.37 -16.33 0.40
C LEU A 232 -8.77 -15.79 0.08
N ALA A 233 -9.04 -15.42 -1.18
CA ALA A 233 -10.37 -14.99 -1.60
C ALA A 233 -11.40 -16.12 -1.47
N ARG A 234 -11.04 -17.35 -1.86
CA ARG A 234 -11.87 -18.55 -1.65
C ARG A 234 -12.13 -18.80 -0.17
N ALA A 235 -11.11 -18.66 0.68
CA ALA A 235 -11.27 -18.78 2.13
C ALA A 235 -12.21 -17.71 2.71
N ALA A 236 -12.12 -16.46 2.21
CA ALA A 236 -13.02 -15.38 2.61
C ALA A 236 -14.49 -15.67 2.22
N ILE A 237 -14.72 -16.23 1.04
CA ILE A 237 -16.06 -16.63 0.57
C ILE A 237 -16.61 -17.80 1.38
N ARG A 238 -15.77 -18.79 1.68
CA ARG A 238 -16.15 -19.90 2.56
C ARG A 238 -16.56 -19.37 3.94
N ASN A 239 -15.74 -18.51 4.53
CA ASN A 239 -16.02 -17.87 5.81
C ASN A 239 -17.35 -17.09 5.76
N MET A 240 -17.61 -16.34 4.69
CA MET A 240 -18.88 -15.63 4.48
C MET A 240 -20.10 -16.55 4.48
N CYS A 241 -19.98 -17.76 3.94
CA CYS A 241 -21.07 -18.73 3.95
C CYS A 241 -21.27 -19.41 5.31
N GLU A 242 -20.20 -19.52 6.10
CA GLU A 242 -20.16 -20.19 7.42
C GLU A 242 -20.41 -19.22 8.59
N ASP A 243 -20.30 -17.90 8.38
CA ASP A 243 -20.40 -16.90 9.42
C ASP A 243 -21.85 -16.74 9.93
N HIS A 244 -22.07 -17.14 11.17
CA HIS A 244 -23.33 -16.96 11.89
C HIS A 244 -23.24 -15.95 13.07
N SER A 245 -22.06 -15.33 13.33
CA SER A 245 -21.69 -14.38 14.42
C SER A 245 -22.07 -14.81 15.86
N ASP A 246 -21.25 -14.76 16.92
CA ASP A 246 -20.32 -13.74 17.42
C ASP A 246 -19.00 -14.38 17.92
N GLN A 247 -17.86 -13.77 17.60
CA GLN A 247 -16.62 -14.02 18.35
C GLN A 247 -16.00 -12.68 18.74
N SER A 248 -15.89 -12.48 20.05
CA SER A 248 -15.19 -11.36 20.68
C SER A 248 -13.67 -11.51 20.53
N THR A 249 -12.99 -10.38 20.37
CA THR A 249 -11.54 -10.29 20.34
C THR A 249 -11.04 -9.42 21.48
N SER A 250 -10.01 -9.89 22.15
CA SER A 250 -9.37 -9.25 23.31
C SER A 250 -8.51 -8.06 22.91
N GLU A 251 -8.51 -7.04 23.76
CA GLU A 251 -7.70 -5.84 23.62
C GLU A 251 -6.22 -6.09 23.94
N ASP A 252 -5.34 -5.57 23.09
CA ASP A 252 -3.89 -5.53 23.33
C ASP A 252 -3.51 -4.28 24.16
N LYS A 253 -2.62 -4.49 25.13
CA LYS A 253 -2.06 -3.44 25.99
C LYS A 253 -1.06 -2.58 25.21
N ALA A 254 -1.18 -1.27 25.37
CA ALA A 254 -0.21 -0.30 24.84
C ALA A 254 1.17 -0.48 25.52
N PRO A 255 2.27 -0.33 24.76
CA PRO A 255 3.62 -0.33 25.33
C PRO A 255 3.91 1.00 26.04
N GLU A 256 4.72 0.92 27.10
CA GLU A 256 5.26 2.09 27.80
C GLU A 256 6.41 2.71 26.99
N ASP A 257 6.34 4.03 26.82
CA ASP A 257 7.30 4.83 26.06
C ASP A 257 8.44 5.28 26.98
N TYR A 258 9.70 5.12 26.52
CA TYR A 258 10.87 5.59 27.25
C TYR A 258 11.36 6.91 26.68
N LEU A 259 11.66 7.86 27.57
CA LEU A 259 12.17 9.18 27.22
C LEU A 259 13.57 9.06 26.60
N GLN A 260 13.68 9.23 25.28
CA GLN A 260 14.95 9.51 24.61
C GLN A 260 15.14 11.01 24.47
N LEU A 261 16.19 11.53 25.12
CA LEU A 261 16.64 12.91 24.97
C LEU A 261 17.52 12.99 23.73
N TYR A 262 17.02 13.64 22.68
CA TYR A 262 17.85 14.06 21.55
C TYR A 262 18.48 15.41 21.89
N THR A 263 19.81 15.49 21.83
CA THR A 263 20.51 16.77 21.93
C THR A 263 20.33 17.56 20.64
N GLU A 264 19.96 18.83 20.77
CA GLU A 264 19.86 19.77 19.64
C GLU A 264 21.23 19.94 18.96
N TRP A 265 21.25 19.91 17.63
CA TRP A 265 22.48 20.01 16.84
C TRP A 265 22.87 21.48 16.65
N SER A 266 24.18 21.69 16.55
CA SER A 266 24.86 22.99 16.41
C SER A 266 24.38 23.81 15.21
N GLN A 267 24.44 25.13 15.35
CA GLN A 267 24.32 26.07 14.22
C GLN A 267 25.43 25.79 13.19
N ASP A 268 25.14 25.94 11.90
CA ASP A 268 26.02 25.72 10.74
C ASP A 268 26.32 24.26 10.31
N VAL A 269 25.41 23.32 10.57
CA VAL A 269 25.50 21.96 10.01
C VAL A 269 24.90 21.85 8.60
N VAL A 270 25.58 21.11 7.73
CA VAL A 270 25.12 20.78 6.38
C VAL A 270 24.58 19.35 6.33
N HIS A 271 23.64 19.07 5.44
CA HIS A 271 23.05 17.75 5.27
C HIS A 271 23.66 17.04 4.05
N VAL A 272 23.87 15.74 4.15
CA VAL A 272 24.33 14.89 3.05
C VAL A 272 23.22 13.95 2.64
N GLY A 273 22.90 13.93 1.34
CA GLY A 273 22.03 12.94 0.72
C GLY A 273 22.85 11.97 -0.13
N VAL A 274 22.72 10.67 0.11
CA VAL A 274 23.47 9.65 -0.64
C VAL A 274 22.72 9.31 -1.94
N VAL A 275 23.45 9.33 -3.07
CA VAL A 275 22.94 8.84 -4.36
C VAL A 275 23.32 7.38 -4.51
N LEU A 276 22.32 6.49 -4.53
CA LEU A 276 22.52 5.04 -4.61
C LEU A 276 22.31 4.51 -6.03
N SER A 277 22.93 3.36 -6.34
CA SER A 277 22.70 2.67 -7.61
C SER A 277 21.23 2.25 -7.76
N SER A 278 20.68 2.43 -8.97
CA SER A 278 19.37 1.89 -9.37
C SER A 278 19.47 0.56 -10.14
N LYS A 279 20.70 0.04 -10.30
CA LYS A 279 21.01 -1.21 -11.01
C LYS A 279 21.69 -2.18 -10.06
N ALA A 280 21.26 -3.44 -10.08
CA ALA A 280 21.87 -4.50 -9.29
C ALA A 280 23.34 -4.73 -9.69
N HIS A 281 23.63 -4.73 -11.00
CA HIS A 281 24.99 -4.84 -11.54
C HIS A 281 25.08 -3.99 -12.83
N ALA A 282 25.99 -3.02 -12.87
CA ALA A 282 26.24 -2.19 -14.05
C ALA A 282 27.59 -1.46 -13.98
N LYS A 283 28.12 -1.08 -15.14
CA LYS A 283 29.26 -0.17 -15.24
C LYS A 283 28.79 1.29 -15.23
N ILE A 284 29.42 2.14 -14.43
CA ILE A 284 29.13 3.58 -14.44
C ILE A 284 29.86 4.23 -15.60
N LEU A 285 29.13 4.54 -16.67
CA LEU A 285 29.71 5.20 -17.85
C LEU A 285 29.95 6.70 -17.60
N LYS A 286 28.94 7.39 -17.06
CA LYS A 286 28.97 8.83 -16.79
C LYS A 286 28.07 9.15 -15.60
N VAL A 287 28.50 10.11 -14.78
CA VAL A 287 27.67 10.80 -13.79
C VAL A 287 27.53 12.27 -14.24
N ASP A 288 26.32 12.81 -14.18
CA ASP A 288 26.03 14.21 -14.50
C ASP A 288 25.28 14.86 -13.33
N ALA A 289 26.01 15.61 -12.50
CA ALA A 289 25.46 16.28 -11.32
C ALA A 289 25.05 17.73 -11.58
N SER A 290 25.12 18.21 -12.83
CA SER A 290 24.92 19.62 -13.18
C SER A 290 23.54 20.17 -12.77
N GLU A 291 22.48 19.37 -12.96
CA GLU A 291 21.13 19.75 -12.55
C GLU A 291 21.02 19.88 -11.02
N ALA A 292 21.61 18.94 -10.27
CA ALA A 292 21.60 18.97 -8.81
C ALA A 292 22.35 20.19 -8.26
N LEU A 293 23.51 20.50 -8.83
CA LEU A 293 24.34 21.67 -8.46
C LEU A 293 23.67 23.01 -8.79
N SER A 294 22.67 23.02 -9.68
CA SER A 294 21.89 24.23 -10.01
C SER A 294 20.78 24.55 -8.99
N ILE A 295 20.51 23.64 -8.06
CA ILE A 295 19.48 23.80 -7.03
C ILE A 295 20.02 24.68 -5.90
N ASP A 296 19.31 25.75 -5.57
CA ASP A 296 19.66 26.65 -4.47
C ASP A 296 19.79 25.88 -3.14
N GLY A 297 20.88 26.12 -2.41
CA GLY A 297 21.24 25.41 -1.18
C GLY A 297 22.01 24.09 -1.37
N VAL A 298 22.21 23.60 -2.60
CA VAL A 298 23.11 22.46 -2.85
C VAL A 298 24.56 22.93 -2.88
N LEU A 299 25.37 22.42 -1.94
CA LEU A 299 26.77 22.85 -1.77
C LEU A 299 27.76 22.08 -2.65
N GLY A 300 27.42 20.85 -3.06
CA GLY A 300 28.35 20.04 -3.84
C GLY A 300 27.83 18.64 -4.13
N TYR A 301 28.56 17.96 -5.01
CA TYR A 301 28.43 16.54 -5.30
C TYR A 301 29.81 15.92 -5.11
N PHE A 302 29.89 14.84 -4.34
CA PHE A 302 31.13 14.18 -3.95
C PHE A 302 31.15 12.74 -4.49
N ASP A 303 32.24 12.33 -5.13
CA ASP A 303 32.40 11.00 -5.72
C ASP A 303 33.87 10.52 -5.69
N ILE A 304 34.13 9.28 -6.10
CA ILE A 304 35.50 8.75 -6.27
C ILE A 304 36.27 9.51 -7.36
N LYS A 305 35.56 10.04 -8.36
CA LYS A 305 36.20 10.70 -9.50
C LYS A 305 36.81 12.03 -9.09
N LEU A 306 38.04 12.16 -9.56
CA LEU A 306 39.01 13.24 -9.49
C LEU A 306 38.53 14.53 -10.22
N THR A 307 37.26 14.91 -10.12
CA THR A 307 36.69 16.05 -10.85
C THR A 307 36.78 17.33 -10.01
N SER A 308 37.85 18.08 -10.28
CA SER A 308 37.93 19.51 -10.01
C SER A 308 36.74 20.25 -10.62
N TYR A 309 35.76 20.64 -9.80
CA TYR A 309 34.81 21.70 -10.17
C TYR A 309 34.57 22.71 -9.05
N TYR A 310 35.53 22.81 -8.13
CA TYR A 310 35.80 24.03 -7.37
C TYR A 310 37.25 24.46 -7.62
N ALA A 311 37.46 25.77 -7.67
CA ALA A 311 38.65 26.46 -8.16
C ALA A 311 39.98 26.18 -7.41
N ASN A 312 40.06 25.15 -6.55
CA ASN A 312 41.21 24.86 -5.69
C ASN A 312 41.79 23.44 -5.82
N GLY A 313 41.36 22.61 -6.78
CA GLY A 313 42.05 21.35 -7.10
C GLY A 313 42.07 20.29 -5.98
N ILE A 314 41.12 20.34 -5.04
CA ILE A 314 40.98 19.36 -3.96
C ILE A 314 40.22 18.14 -4.51
N LYS A 315 40.76 16.93 -4.28
CA LYS A 315 40.07 15.66 -4.51
C LYS A 315 39.06 15.43 -3.38
N ASP A 316 37.85 14.95 -3.70
CA ASP A 316 36.81 14.64 -2.69
C ASP A 316 37.28 13.60 -1.67
N ILE A 317 38.11 12.65 -2.12
CA ILE A 317 38.94 11.83 -1.24
C ILE A 317 40.27 12.54 -1.02
N PRO A 318 40.56 13.04 0.20
CA PRO A 318 41.78 13.79 0.48
C PRO A 318 43.06 13.00 0.15
N LYS A 319 44.18 13.71 -0.04
CA LYS A 319 45.49 13.07 -0.21
C LYS A 319 45.83 12.23 1.02
N GLY A 320 46.12 10.94 0.82
CA GLY A 320 46.35 9.97 1.90
C GLY A 320 45.07 9.31 2.44
N GLY A 321 43.89 9.75 1.99
CA GLY A 321 42.62 9.07 2.23
C GLY A 321 42.44 7.83 1.34
N THR A 322 41.47 7.00 1.70
CA THR A 322 41.13 5.77 0.98
C THR A 322 39.64 5.74 0.65
N ASN A 323 39.29 5.23 -0.53
CA ASN A 323 37.90 4.87 -0.85
C ASN A 323 37.48 3.56 -0.19
N TYR A 324 38.41 2.83 0.43
CA TYR A 324 38.23 1.50 0.99
C TYR A 324 38.56 1.53 2.49
N PRO A 325 37.70 2.10 3.33
CA PRO A 325 37.97 2.20 4.77
C PRO A 325 38.12 0.83 5.43
N GLY A 326 37.43 -0.19 4.92
CA GLY A 326 37.48 -1.56 5.42
C GLY A 326 38.83 -2.27 5.25
N LYS A 327 39.71 -1.74 4.38
CA LYS A 327 41.08 -2.24 4.17
C LYS A 327 42.10 -1.64 5.14
N LEU A 328 41.69 -0.69 5.98
CA LEU A 328 42.59 -0.06 6.95
C LEU A 328 43.01 -1.07 8.04
N PRO A 329 44.27 -1.03 8.51
CA PRO A 329 44.81 -2.01 9.45
C PRO A 329 44.14 -2.01 10.83
N PHE A 330 43.32 -0.99 11.14
CA PHE A 330 42.61 -0.84 12.42
C PHE A 330 41.12 -1.15 12.31
N ASN A 331 40.67 -1.84 11.25
CA ASN A 331 39.26 -2.19 11.13
C ASN A 331 38.87 -3.30 12.13
N VAL A 332 38.14 -2.91 13.18
CA VAL A 332 37.60 -3.82 14.21
C VAL A 332 36.55 -4.80 13.67
N LEU A 333 36.04 -4.59 12.46
CA LEU A 333 35.02 -5.42 11.81
C LEU A 333 35.59 -6.46 10.82
N GLY A 334 36.92 -6.54 10.66
CA GLY A 334 37.60 -7.46 9.73
C GLY A 334 38.00 -6.82 8.41
N VAL A 335 38.67 -7.57 7.52
CA VAL A 335 39.08 -7.05 6.21
C VAL A 335 37.86 -6.94 5.30
N ASP A 336 37.58 -5.75 4.79
CA ASP A 336 36.45 -5.45 3.91
C ASP A 336 36.93 -4.57 2.73
N ASP A 337 36.60 -4.96 1.51
CA ASP A 337 36.94 -4.25 0.29
C ASP A 337 35.78 -3.44 -0.30
N THR A 338 34.72 -3.23 0.46
CA THR A 338 33.59 -2.36 0.09
C THR A 338 34.07 -0.92 -0.10
N PRO A 339 33.85 -0.33 -1.29
CA PRO A 339 34.17 1.08 -1.53
C PRO A 339 33.11 2.00 -0.89
N MET A 340 33.53 3.18 -0.45
CA MET A 340 32.65 4.25 0.03
C MET A 340 31.87 4.91 -1.13
N PHE A 341 32.54 5.14 -2.27
CA PHE A 341 31.95 5.59 -3.53
C PHE A 341 32.16 4.53 -4.63
N ALA A 342 31.16 4.30 -5.48
CA ALA A 342 31.22 3.24 -6.50
C ALA A 342 32.35 3.47 -7.54
N ASP A 343 33.32 2.56 -7.60
CA ASP A 343 34.53 2.66 -8.43
C ASP A 343 34.35 2.04 -9.83
N GLY A 344 33.40 2.56 -10.61
CA GLY A 344 33.24 2.23 -12.02
C GLY A 344 32.50 0.91 -12.33
N GLU A 345 32.55 -0.09 -11.46
CA GLU A 345 31.70 -1.29 -11.54
C GLU A 345 30.85 -1.43 -10.28
N ILE A 346 29.53 -1.52 -10.44
CA ILE A 346 28.60 -1.87 -9.37
C ILE A 346 28.63 -3.40 -9.31
N MET A 347 29.59 -3.98 -8.60
CA MET A 347 29.89 -5.42 -8.70
C MET A 347 29.20 -6.33 -7.67
N GLU A 348 29.00 -7.54 -8.17
CA GLU A 348 28.54 -8.83 -7.63
C GLU A 348 29.40 -9.42 -6.47
N MET A 349 30.13 -8.61 -5.72
CA MET A 349 31.28 -9.07 -4.93
C MET A 349 31.00 -9.47 -3.47
N ASN A 350 29.74 -9.47 -3.03
CA ASN A 350 29.42 -9.73 -1.61
C ASN A 350 29.13 -11.20 -1.27
N PHE A 351 29.40 -12.15 -2.17
CA PHE A 351 29.25 -13.58 -1.85
C PHE A 351 30.54 -14.15 -1.24
N ASN A 352 30.46 -14.54 0.03
CA ASN A 352 31.53 -15.28 0.70
C ASN A 352 31.67 -16.68 0.08
N LYS A 353 32.80 -16.92 -0.58
CA LYS A 353 33.09 -18.15 -1.32
C LYS A 353 33.30 -19.35 -0.39
N SER A 354 33.06 -20.56 -0.89
CA SER A 354 33.49 -21.80 -0.21
C SER A 354 34.99 -21.71 0.16
N GLY A 355 35.30 -22.03 1.42
CA GLY A 355 36.62 -21.84 2.03
C GLY A 355 36.80 -20.52 2.80
N SER A 356 35.88 -19.55 2.68
CA SER A 356 35.93 -18.32 3.48
C SER A 356 35.50 -18.58 4.93
N VAL A 357 36.00 -17.78 5.86
CA VAL A 357 35.73 -17.92 7.30
C VAL A 357 34.63 -16.93 7.71
N ARG A 358 33.54 -17.45 8.26
CA ARG A 358 32.43 -16.66 8.82
C ARG A 358 32.90 -15.91 10.08
N LEU A 359 32.13 -14.90 10.51
CA LEU A 359 32.38 -14.14 11.75
C LEU A 359 32.47 -15.03 13.01
N ASN A 360 31.82 -16.20 13.01
CA ASN A 360 31.90 -17.19 14.08
C ASN A 360 33.11 -18.15 13.97
N LYS A 361 34.05 -17.89 13.06
CA LYS A 361 35.25 -18.68 12.74
C LYS A 361 35.00 -20.02 12.05
N GLU A 362 33.78 -20.29 11.59
CA GLU A 362 33.48 -21.48 10.81
C GLU A 362 33.84 -21.30 9.34
N VAL A 363 34.38 -22.35 8.72
CA VAL A 363 34.68 -22.37 7.29
C VAL A 363 33.40 -22.65 6.51
N ILE A 364 33.12 -21.86 5.47
CA ILE A 364 32.01 -22.12 4.54
C ILE A 364 32.35 -23.37 3.73
N LEU A 365 31.66 -24.48 4.01
CA LEU A 365 31.91 -25.77 3.36
C LEU A 365 31.30 -25.86 1.96
N ASN A 366 30.11 -25.26 1.75
CA ASN A 366 29.42 -25.20 0.46
C ASN A 366 28.79 -23.82 0.23
N ASP A 367 28.86 -23.35 -1.01
CA ASP A 367 28.40 -22.03 -1.43
C ASP A 367 27.11 -22.11 -2.25
N ALA A 368 25.99 -22.25 -1.53
CA ALA A 368 24.66 -22.29 -2.14
C ALA A 368 24.27 -20.95 -2.81
N LEU A 369 24.93 -19.84 -2.45
CA LEU A 369 24.63 -18.52 -3.02
C LEU A 369 25.26 -18.37 -4.40
N ILE A 370 26.48 -18.87 -4.61
CA ILE A 370 27.08 -18.93 -5.95
C ILE A 370 26.30 -19.88 -6.85
N ASP A 371 25.85 -21.03 -6.37
CA ASP A 371 25.08 -21.96 -7.20
C ASP A 371 23.69 -21.40 -7.53
N CYS A 372 23.00 -20.80 -6.55
CA CYS A 372 21.76 -20.08 -6.80
C CYS A 372 21.94 -18.90 -7.77
N TRP A 373 23.07 -18.19 -7.66
CA TRP A 373 23.43 -17.11 -8.57
C TRP A 373 23.67 -17.61 -10.00
N LYS A 374 24.42 -18.70 -10.18
CA LYS A 374 24.61 -19.34 -11.49
C LYS A 374 23.29 -19.79 -12.10
N GLU A 375 22.42 -20.41 -11.30
CA GLU A 375 21.08 -20.80 -11.74
C GLU A 375 20.25 -19.58 -12.14
N CYS A 376 20.32 -18.48 -11.38
CA CYS A 376 19.65 -17.23 -11.70
C CYS A 376 20.17 -16.59 -13.01
N LEU A 377 21.49 -16.60 -13.24
CA LEU A 377 22.10 -16.14 -14.51
C LEU A 377 21.63 -17.01 -15.69
N GLN A 378 21.55 -18.33 -15.49
CA GLN A 378 21.13 -19.27 -16.51
C GLN A 378 19.64 -19.13 -16.84
N TRP A 379 18.77 -19.04 -15.83
CA TRP A 379 17.32 -18.84 -15.98
C TRP A 379 16.97 -17.49 -16.58
N SER A 380 17.74 -16.45 -16.28
CA SER A 380 17.50 -15.12 -16.84
C SER A 380 18.00 -14.97 -18.29
N GLU A 381 18.69 -15.99 -18.83
CA GLU A 381 19.44 -15.93 -20.10
C GLU A 381 20.40 -14.72 -20.13
N PHE A 382 21.04 -14.45 -18.98
CA PHE A 382 21.77 -13.20 -18.76
C PHE A 382 22.82 -12.91 -19.84
N GLU A 383 23.70 -13.87 -20.12
CA GLU A 383 24.80 -13.71 -21.10
C GLU A 383 24.30 -13.45 -22.52
N LYS A 384 23.21 -14.12 -22.91
CA LYS A 384 22.61 -13.93 -24.23
C LYS A 384 22.02 -12.51 -24.35
N LYS A 385 21.24 -12.08 -23.36
CA LYS A 385 20.67 -10.72 -23.32
C LYS A 385 21.74 -9.65 -23.21
N ARG A 386 22.84 -9.95 -22.50
CA ARG A 386 23.99 -9.05 -22.39
C ARG A 386 24.67 -8.86 -23.73
N ASN A 387 24.95 -9.95 -24.46
CA ASN A 387 25.52 -9.90 -25.81
C ASN A 387 24.58 -9.20 -26.80
N GLU A 388 23.27 -9.41 -26.71
CA GLU A 388 22.27 -8.69 -27.52
C GLU A 388 22.32 -7.17 -27.28
N VAL A 389 22.46 -6.75 -26.01
CA VAL A 389 22.60 -5.32 -25.65
C VAL A 389 23.95 -4.75 -26.11
N ASP A 390 25.03 -5.50 -25.96
CA ASP A 390 26.37 -5.06 -26.39
C ASP A 390 26.51 -5.04 -27.92
N GLN A 391 25.73 -5.83 -28.67
CA GLN A 391 25.60 -5.72 -30.13
C GLN A 391 24.70 -4.58 -30.61
N PHE A 392 23.72 -4.19 -29.78
CA PHE A 392 22.79 -3.11 -30.07
C PHE A 392 23.43 -1.72 -29.87
N ASN A 393 24.29 -1.59 -28.85
CA ASN A 393 25.08 -0.38 -28.60
C ASN A 393 26.28 -0.30 -29.55
#